data_AF-A0A7W1A8G5-F1
#
_entry.id   AF-A0A7W1A8G5-F1
#
_cell.length_a   1.000
_cell.length_b   1.000
_cell.length_c   1.000
_cell.angle_alpha   90.00
_cell.angle_beta   90.00
_cell.angle_gamma   90.00
#
_symmetry.space_group_name_H-M   'P 1'
#
loop_
_entity.id
_entity.type
_entity.pdbx_description
1 polymer ?
#
loop_
_entity_poly.entity_id
_entity_poly.type
_entity_poly.pdbx_seq_one_letter_code
_entity_poly.pdbx_strand_id
1 'polypeptide(L)'
;MRRFIQVGGYAILVQFIFLLASSASISASKISIPTFPERNSTSLPNPPLPISYQGVDHEPNRVLEPSIAPGNVALVIAMNYKVTVYTKENPGVLLYQEDFSSFYTSVANYGIFDPVARYDKKNGRFVVLAIANKYDQNKSFFAIATSKNSYPRSINDWCFFYSDASKFGTGQESFAADRPSMTLNPYSDILYITANMYTHDASNLLEFQYSKLRTLKLSTLYNDCGPTIVEGTDFKGFTHENNLPVFNMQTVHRTDDGPAYFIATVNGTSNVMSIFSLENVINPPPGTRIPVPDLPNYAATISIRQPGGLLSNKSQSMIMQAEYRNGAIWAIQDTKDHDFGGVNASVRVYKYTGTAPTQVQYREDNGTDYSFGAIAVNKNDQALIAFNISSPTRNIGIRYADIASVSADVKPGLAVSPSQTWGDYALIATDSNDIDFWIVHLYAKANGETGIWIASTKAASSAHFIYLPQLIK
;
A
#
# COMPACT_ATOMS: atom_id res chain seq x y z
N MET A 1 -18.99 28.02 -41.71
CA MET A 1 -18.10 29.16 -42.06
C MET A 1 -16.99 29.26 -41.01
N ARG A 2 -15.90 28.50 -41.16
CA ARG A 2 -14.59 28.68 -40.50
C ARG A 2 -13.51 28.17 -41.46
N ARG A 3 -12.45 28.96 -41.58
CA ARG A 3 -11.47 28.96 -42.66
C ARG A 3 -10.46 27.82 -42.54
N PHE A 4 -10.13 27.21 -43.68
CA PHE A 4 -8.89 26.47 -43.89
C PHE A 4 -7.74 27.47 -44.06
N ILE A 5 -6.63 27.26 -43.36
CA ILE A 5 -5.32 27.83 -43.70
C ILE A 5 -4.46 26.65 -44.13
N GLN A 6 -4.11 26.65 -45.40
CA GLN A 6 -3.20 25.71 -46.04
C GLN A 6 -1.82 26.34 -46.04
N VAL A 7 -0.84 25.69 -45.41
CA VAL A 7 0.59 26.00 -45.56
C VAL A 7 1.27 24.72 -45.98
N GLY A 8 2.02 24.81 -47.07
CA GLY A 8 2.47 23.68 -47.86
C GLY A 8 3.72 22.96 -47.36
N GLY A 9 3.89 21.77 -47.94
CA GLY A 9 5.16 21.27 -48.47
C GLY A 9 6.16 20.74 -47.46
N TYR A 10 6.13 19.42 -47.24
CA TYR A 10 7.24 18.47 -47.49
C TYR A 10 6.71 17.06 -47.16
N ALA A 11 6.36 16.29 -48.19
CA ALA A 11 6.00 14.88 -48.03
C ALA A 11 7.29 14.05 -47.94
N ILE A 12 7.69 13.68 -46.73
CA ILE A 12 8.66 12.61 -46.50
C ILE A 12 7.88 11.29 -46.65
N LEU A 13 8.14 10.57 -47.73
CA LEU A 13 7.60 9.25 -47.99
C LEU A 13 8.27 8.25 -47.04
N VAL A 14 7.69 8.05 -45.85
CA VAL A 14 8.11 6.95 -44.95
C VAL A 14 7.45 5.67 -45.44
N GLN A 15 8.24 4.84 -46.12
CA GLN A 15 7.84 3.50 -46.55
C GLN A 15 7.72 2.60 -45.30
N PHE A 16 6.50 2.38 -44.82
CA PHE A 16 6.21 1.35 -43.83
C PHE A 16 6.26 -0.03 -44.52
N ILE A 17 7.35 -0.77 -44.28
CA ILE A 17 7.41 -2.19 -44.58
C ILE A 17 6.55 -2.90 -43.52
N PHE A 18 5.34 -3.30 -43.91
CA PHE A 18 4.56 -4.29 -43.17
C PHE A 18 5.24 -5.65 -43.35
N LEU A 19 6.05 -6.07 -42.37
CA LEU A 19 6.39 -7.49 -42.22
C LEU A 19 5.13 -8.21 -41.76
N LEU A 20 4.50 -8.95 -42.67
CA LEU A 20 3.48 -9.94 -42.34
C LEU A 20 4.16 -11.06 -41.54
N ALA A 21 4.17 -10.95 -40.22
CA ALA A 21 4.42 -12.07 -39.34
C ALA A 21 3.24 -13.05 -39.50
N SER A 22 3.54 -14.27 -39.93
CA SER A 22 2.58 -15.35 -39.99
C SER A 22 2.00 -15.58 -38.59
N SER A 23 0.69 -15.41 -38.46
CA SER A 23 -0.06 -15.80 -37.27
C SER A 23 -0.04 -17.32 -37.19
N ALA A 24 0.94 -17.88 -36.47
CA ALA A 24 0.81 -19.22 -35.93
C ALA A 24 -0.35 -19.17 -34.92
N SER A 25 -1.49 -19.73 -35.31
CA SER A 25 -2.59 -20.01 -34.40
C SER A 25 -2.09 -21.00 -33.35
N ILE A 26 -1.67 -20.48 -32.20
CA ILE A 26 -1.51 -21.30 -31.00
C ILE A 26 -2.91 -21.77 -30.64
N SER A 27 -3.20 -23.04 -30.95
CA SER A 27 -4.34 -23.75 -30.40
C SER A 27 -4.29 -23.58 -28.90
N ALA A 28 -5.27 -22.88 -28.34
CA ALA A 28 -5.48 -22.79 -26.90
C ALA A 28 -5.84 -24.18 -26.40
N SER A 29 -4.83 -25.02 -26.15
CA SER A 29 -4.98 -26.17 -25.28
C SER A 29 -5.57 -25.62 -23.99
N LYS A 30 -6.73 -26.14 -23.58
CA LYS A 30 -7.37 -25.82 -22.31
C LYS A 30 -6.33 -25.93 -21.19
N ILE A 31 -5.72 -24.81 -20.83
CA ILE A 31 -5.00 -24.68 -19.58
C ILE A 31 -6.12 -24.77 -18.54
N SER A 32 -6.26 -25.96 -17.95
CA SER A 32 -7.11 -26.14 -16.79
C SER A 32 -6.57 -25.22 -15.72
N ILE A 33 -7.26 -24.10 -15.50
CA ILE A 33 -6.97 -23.25 -14.37
C ILE A 33 -7.17 -24.14 -13.15
N PRO A 34 -6.14 -24.37 -12.33
CA PRO A 34 -6.26 -25.15 -11.11
C PRO A 34 -7.44 -24.62 -10.29
N THR A 35 -8.52 -25.39 -10.15
CA THR A 35 -9.65 -25.00 -9.30
C THR A 35 -9.17 -25.02 -7.87
N PHE A 36 -9.25 -23.88 -7.19
CA PHE A 36 -8.87 -23.78 -5.78
C PHE A 36 -9.72 -24.75 -4.96
N PRO A 37 -9.15 -25.51 -4.01
CA PRO A 37 -9.97 -26.24 -3.07
C PRO A 37 -10.81 -25.22 -2.29
N GLU A 38 -12.14 -25.33 -2.38
CA GLU A 38 -13.02 -24.66 -1.42
C GLU A 38 -12.56 -25.08 -0.02
N ARG A 39 -12.22 -24.10 0.83
CA ARG A 39 -11.91 -24.38 2.24
C ARG A 39 -13.18 -24.90 2.91
N ASN A 40 -13.25 -26.20 3.14
CA ASN A 40 -14.20 -26.76 4.10
C ASN A 40 -13.85 -26.20 5.49
N SER A 41 -14.66 -25.25 5.96
CA SER A 41 -14.43 -24.40 7.13
C SER A 41 -14.55 -25.11 8.49
N THR A 42 -14.76 -26.42 8.52
CA THR A 42 -15.21 -27.12 9.74
C THR A 42 -14.11 -27.56 10.70
N SER A 43 -12.82 -27.31 10.41
CA SER A 43 -11.72 -27.73 11.33
C SER A 43 -10.53 -26.79 11.45
N LEU A 44 -10.58 -25.56 10.91
CA LEU A 44 -9.48 -24.62 11.07
C LEU A 44 -9.58 -23.91 12.44
N PRO A 45 -8.46 -23.69 13.14
CA PRO A 45 -8.47 -22.96 14.40
C PRO A 45 -8.89 -21.51 14.15
N ASN A 46 -9.69 -20.96 15.07
CA ASN A 46 -9.94 -19.52 15.10
C ASN A 46 -8.65 -18.81 15.53
N PRO A 47 -8.31 -17.66 14.91
CA PRO A 47 -7.19 -16.88 15.38
C PRO A 47 -7.47 -16.31 16.78
N PRO A 48 -6.44 -16.12 17.63
CA PRO A 48 -6.60 -15.62 18.99
C PRO A 48 -7.27 -14.24 18.99
N LEU A 49 -8.33 -14.05 19.78
CA LEU A 49 -9.02 -12.76 19.85
C LEU A 49 -8.03 -11.60 20.09
N PRO A 50 -8.06 -10.55 19.26
CA PRO A 50 -7.16 -9.44 19.42
C PRO A 50 -7.45 -8.70 20.72
N ILE A 51 -6.37 -8.27 21.37
CA ILE A 51 -6.43 -7.15 22.30
C ILE A 51 -6.71 -5.90 21.47
N SER A 52 -7.67 -5.06 21.85
CA SER A 52 -7.99 -3.91 21.01
C SER A 52 -8.63 -2.75 21.76
N TYR A 53 -8.47 -1.56 21.20
CA TYR A 53 -9.04 -0.32 21.71
C TYR A 53 -9.38 0.65 20.57
N GLN A 54 -10.27 1.58 20.86
CA GLN A 54 -10.64 2.64 19.93
C GLN A 54 -9.43 3.52 19.67
N GLY A 55 -9.14 3.78 18.39
CA GLY A 55 -8.15 4.78 18.00
C GLY A 55 -8.73 6.18 18.13
N VAL A 56 -8.15 7.11 17.37
CA VAL A 56 -8.66 8.48 17.37
C VAL A 56 -10.02 8.54 16.67
N ASP A 57 -10.93 9.31 17.25
CA ASP A 57 -12.22 9.58 16.64
C ASP A 57 -12.07 10.35 15.33
N HIS A 58 -12.92 10.00 14.37
CA HIS A 58 -12.98 10.64 13.06
C HIS A 58 -13.39 12.11 13.16
N GLU A 59 -12.77 12.92 12.32
CA GLU A 59 -13.26 14.25 12.02
C GLU A 59 -14.14 14.20 10.76
N PRO A 60 -15.42 14.63 10.84
CA PRO A 60 -16.33 14.63 9.70
C PRO A 60 -15.72 15.27 8.45
N ASN A 61 -16.01 14.70 7.28
CA ASN A 61 -15.60 15.18 5.95
C ASN A 61 -14.13 14.95 5.55
N ARG A 62 -13.34 14.20 6.32
CA ARG A 62 -12.00 13.76 5.88
C ARG A 62 -11.97 12.27 5.58
N VAL A 63 -11.32 11.90 4.48
CA VAL A 63 -11.00 10.51 4.16
C VAL A 63 -9.93 10.04 5.14
N LEU A 64 -10.20 8.92 5.80
CA LEU A 64 -9.30 8.32 6.76
C LEU A 64 -8.34 7.38 6.06
N GLU A 65 -7.05 7.57 6.29
CA GLU A 65 -5.96 6.79 5.70
C GLU A 65 -4.93 6.50 6.78
N PRO A 66 -5.15 5.45 7.59
CA PRO A 66 -4.27 5.14 8.70
C PRO A 66 -3.00 4.41 8.27
N SER A 67 -1.91 4.77 8.92
CA SER A 67 -0.64 4.04 8.92
C SER A 67 -0.19 3.81 10.35
N ILE A 68 0.38 2.64 10.66
CA ILE A 68 0.84 2.25 11.99
C ILE A 68 2.32 1.87 11.97
N ALA A 69 3.05 2.30 12.99
CA ALA A 69 4.44 1.94 13.23
C ALA A 69 4.62 1.50 14.69
N PRO A 70 4.68 0.19 14.97
CA PRO A 70 4.94 -0.33 16.31
C PRO A 70 6.43 -0.26 16.65
N GLY A 71 6.80 0.65 17.54
CA GLY A 71 8.14 0.74 18.09
C GLY A 71 8.40 -0.23 19.24
N ASN A 72 9.53 -0.09 19.93
CA ASN A 72 9.84 -0.95 21.08
C ASN A 72 8.89 -0.70 22.26
N VAL A 73 8.58 0.58 22.53
CA VAL A 73 7.83 1.03 23.72
C VAL A 73 6.62 1.91 23.39
N ALA A 74 6.54 2.42 22.17
CA ALA A 74 5.47 3.29 21.70
C ALA A 74 4.90 2.80 20.36
N LEU A 75 3.68 3.23 20.07
CA LEU A 75 2.97 2.98 18.83
C LEU A 75 2.67 4.32 18.17
N VAL A 76 3.16 4.54 16.95
CA VAL A 76 2.84 5.74 16.17
C VAL A 76 1.76 5.41 15.15
N ILE A 77 0.70 6.22 15.13
CA ILE A 77 -0.36 6.14 14.14
C ILE A 77 -0.45 7.48 13.44
N ALA A 78 -0.34 7.47 12.12
CA ALA A 78 -0.44 8.65 11.29
C ALA A 78 -1.68 8.53 10.39
N MET A 79 -2.47 9.61 10.31
CA MET A 79 -3.70 9.72 9.53
C MET A 79 -3.76 11.12 8.91
N ASN A 80 -4.56 11.31 7.85
CA ASN A 80 -4.76 12.60 7.14
C ASN A 80 -5.16 13.81 8.00
N TYR A 81 -5.49 13.60 9.27
CA TYR A 81 -5.98 14.65 10.17
C TYR A 81 -5.24 14.67 11.50
N LYS A 82 -4.60 13.58 11.94
CA LYS A 82 -3.81 13.55 13.18
C LYS A 82 -2.61 12.60 13.10
N VAL A 83 -1.55 12.95 13.82
CA VAL A 83 -0.51 12.00 14.26
C VAL A 83 -0.72 11.73 15.75
N THR A 84 -0.72 10.46 16.12
CA THR A 84 -0.87 10.03 17.52
C THR A 84 0.18 9.04 17.93
N VAL A 85 0.55 9.09 19.21
CA VAL A 85 1.50 8.19 19.84
C VAL A 85 0.85 7.61 21.08
N TYR A 86 0.85 6.29 21.17
CA TYR A 86 0.36 5.54 22.32
C TYR A 86 1.51 4.74 22.98
N THR A 87 1.36 4.38 24.25
CA THR A 87 2.10 3.22 24.79
C THR A 87 1.60 1.95 24.12
N LYS A 88 2.41 0.88 24.19
CA LYS A 88 2.03 -0.45 23.69
C LYS A 88 1.30 -1.31 24.74
N GLU A 89 0.87 -0.69 25.84
CA GLU A 89 0.09 -1.36 26.88
C GLU A 89 -1.34 -1.63 26.39
N ASN A 90 -2.12 -2.36 27.20
CA ASN A 90 -3.51 -2.64 26.91
C ASN A 90 -4.44 -2.15 28.05
N PRO A 91 -5.31 -1.17 27.80
CA PRO A 91 -5.36 -0.34 26.59
C PRO A 91 -4.10 0.54 26.45
N GLY A 92 -3.80 0.99 25.23
CA GLY A 92 -2.68 1.91 25.00
C GLY A 92 -2.97 3.27 25.63
N VAL A 93 -2.01 3.83 26.36
CA VAL A 93 -2.11 5.18 26.95
C VAL A 93 -1.70 6.21 25.91
N LEU A 94 -2.52 7.23 25.67
CA LEU A 94 -2.17 8.34 24.77
C LEU A 94 -0.99 9.13 25.35
N LEU A 95 0.11 9.20 24.59
CA LEU A 95 1.32 9.93 24.94
C LEU A 95 1.41 11.30 24.27
N TYR A 96 0.99 11.36 23.01
CA TYR A 96 1.07 12.56 22.18
C TYR A 96 0.02 12.51 21.08
N GLN A 97 -0.56 13.66 20.75
CA GLN A 97 -1.47 13.85 19.64
C GLN A 97 -1.32 15.25 19.08
N GLU A 98 -1.32 15.38 17.76
CA GLU A 98 -1.28 16.66 17.06
C GLU A 98 -2.09 16.57 15.76
N ASP A 99 -2.69 17.68 15.35
CA ASP A 99 -3.36 17.76 14.06
C ASP A 99 -2.34 17.63 12.93
N PHE A 100 -2.68 16.88 11.88
CA PHE A 100 -1.72 16.51 10.83
C PHE A 100 -1.11 17.72 10.11
N SER A 101 -1.93 18.75 9.87
CA SER A 101 -1.45 20.03 9.33
C SER A 101 -0.56 20.80 10.29
N SER A 102 -0.85 20.75 11.60
CA SER A 102 -0.05 21.40 12.64
C SER A 102 1.28 20.67 12.84
N PHE A 103 1.27 19.34 12.78
CA PHE A 103 2.45 18.49 12.94
C PHE A 103 3.55 18.84 11.93
N TYR A 104 3.19 19.13 10.68
CA TYR A 104 4.15 19.48 9.62
C TYR A 104 4.30 20.98 9.36
N THR A 105 3.69 21.86 10.18
CA THR A 105 3.57 23.30 9.87
C THR A 105 4.92 24.00 9.58
N SER A 106 6.02 23.50 10.16
CA SER A 106 7.36 24.05 9.95
C SER A 106 7.96 23.76 8.56
N VAL A 107 7.42 22.79 7.83
CA VAL A 107 7.93 22.36 6.50
C VAL A 107 6.87 22.37 5.41
N ALA A 108 5.60 22.26 5.76
CA ALA A 108 4.48 22.32 4.83
C ALA A 108 3.24 22.92 5.51
N ASN A 109 2.56 23.82 4.81
CA ASN A 109 1.32 24.48 5.26
C ASN A 109 0.21 24.47 4.19
N TYR A 110 0.29 23.53 3.26
CA TYR A 110 -0.66 23.31 2.15
C TYR A 110 -1.21 21.88 2.24
N GLY A 111 -1.86 21.33 1.20
CA GLY A 111 -2.58 20.06 1.30
C GLY A 111 -1.68 18.88 1.64
N ILE A 112 -1.63 18.49 2.93
CA ILE A 112 -0.88 17.33 3.44
C ILE A 112 -1.81 16.14 3.62
N PHE A 113 -1.46 14.99 3.05
CA PHE A 113 -2.26 13.77 3.04
C PHE A 113 -1.39 12.52 2.79
N ASP A 114 -2.02 11.34 2.71
CA ASP A 114 -1.42 10.01 2.54
C ASP A 114 -0.23 9.71 3.48
N PRO A 115 -0.44 9.65 4.80
CA PRO A 115 0.64 9.33 5.72
C PRO A 115 1.16 7.90 5.56
N VAL A 116 2.47 7.73 5.70
CA VAL A 116 3.12 6.42 5.87
C VAL A 116 4.05 6.47 7.09
N ALA A 117 3.79 5.64 8.09
CA ALA A 117 4.63 5.52 9.29
C ALA A 117 5.45 4.22 9.26
N ARG A 118 6.72 4.30 9.65
CA ARG A 118 7.61 3.14 9.85
C ARG A 118 8.45 3.32 11.11
N TYR A 119 8.86 2.20 11.72
CA TYR A 119 9.80 2.19 12.83
C TYR A 119 11.15 1.65 12.39
N ASP A 120 12.18 2.47 12.51
CA ASP A 120 13.57 2.07 12.36
C ASP A 120 14.03 1.40 13.65
N LYS A 121 13.94 0.07 13.68
CA LYS A 121 14.35 -0.73 14.85
C LYS A 121 15.83 -0.58 15.18
N LYS A 122 16.69 -0.37 14.18
CA LYS A 122 18.14 -0.25 14.38
C LYS A 122 18.48 1.05 15.10
N ASN A 123 17.87 2.15 14.68
CA ASN A 123 18.14 3.47 15.26
C ASN A 123 17.18 3.84 16.40
N GLY A 124 16.14 3.04 16.63
CA GLY A 124 15.14 3.30 17.66
C GLY A 124 14.34 4.57 17.39
N ARG A 125 13.95 4.81 16.13
CA ARG A 125 13.28 6.04 15.69
C ARG A 125 12.09 5.73 14.80
N PHE A 126 11.10 6.61 14.81
CA PHE A 126 9.98 6.58 13.89
C PHE A 126 10.26 7.50 12.71
N VAL A 127 9.78 7.11 11.54
CA VAL A 127 9.73 7.95 10.34
C VAL A 127 8.28 8.04 9.90
N VAL A 128 7.78 9.26 9.73
CA VAL A 128 6.45 9.54 9.18
C VAL A 128 6.63 10.36 7.92
N LEU A 129 6.15 9.80 6.80
CA LEU A 129 6.07 10.44 5.49
C LEU A 129 4.64 10.93 5.26
N ALA A 130 4.50 12.01 4.52
CA ALA A 130 3.25 12.45 3.92
C ALA A 130 3.52 13.09 2.56
N ILE A 131 2.51 13.15 1.70
CA ILE A 131 2.53 14.01 0.52
C ILE A 131 2.05 15.40 0.91
N ALA A 132 2.69 16.44 0.39
CA ALA A 132 2.23 17.80 0.48
C ALA A 132 2.12 18.43 -0.93
N ASN A 133 0.91 18.75 -1.37
CA ASN A 133 0.66 19.35 -2.69
C ASN A 133 0.35 20.84 -2.60
N LYS A 134 1.06 21.61 -3.43
CA LYS A 134 0.91 23.04 -3.60
C LYS A 134 0.40 23.33 -5.01
N TYR A 135 -0.91 23.12 -5.19
CA TYR A 135 -1.59 23.14 -6.50
C TYR A 135 -1.49 24.48 -7.22
N ASP A 136 -1.49 25.61 -6.50
CA ASP A 136 -1.32 26.95 -7.08
C ASP A 136 0.06 27.17 -7.70
N GLN A 137 1.04 26.34 -7.35
CA GLN A 137 2.42 26.41 -7.86
C GLN A 137 2.80 25.19 -8.70
N ASN A 138 1.87 24.25 -8.91
CA ASN A 138 2.14 22.96 -9.54
C ASN A 138 3.35 22.24 -8.94
N LYS A 139 3.43 22.21 -7.60
CA LYS A 139 4.51 21.53 -6.87
C LYS A 139 3.96 20.48 -5.92
N SER A 140 4.78 19.46 -5.71
CA SER A 140 4.55 18.40 -4.73
C SER A 140 5.80 18.15 -3.92
N PHE A 141 5.63 17.77 -2.66
CA PHE A 141 6.71 17.53 -1.72
C PHE A 141 6.44 16.25 -0.92
N PHE A 142 7.51 15.52 -0.61
CA PHE A 142 7.52 14.53 0.46
C PHE A 142 7.81 15.26 1.77
N ALA A 143 6.81 15.40 2.64
CA ALA A 143 6.98 15.92 3.99
C ALA A 143 7.39 14.76 4.91
N ILE A 144 8.51 14.91 5.61
CA ILE A 144 9.12 13.82 6.37
C ILE A 144 9.34 14.28 7.80
N ALA A 145 8.92 13.47 8.77
CA ALA A 145 9.19 13.67 10.17
C ALA A 145 9.96 12.46 10.71
N THR A 146 11.04 12.68 11.47
CA THR A 146 11.76 11.63 12.19
C THR A 146 11.68 11.91 13.68
N SER A 147 11.43 10.87 14.50
CA SER A 147 11.51 11.04 15.94
C SER A 147 12.97 11.08 16.39
N LYS A 148 13.26 11.80 17.46
CA LYS A 148 14.59 11.88 18.09
C LYS A 148 14.93 10.62 18.89
N ASN A 149 13.91 9.85 19.29
CA ASN A 149 14.01 8.68 20.14
C ASN A 149 12.82 7.72 19.90
N SER A 150 12.81 6.59 20.61
CA SER A 150 11.79 5.53 20.49
C SER A 150 10.52 5.78 21.31
N TYR A 151 10.43 6.91 21.99
CA TYR A 151 9.34 7.27 22.91
C TYR A 151 8.97 8.77 22.80
N PRO A 152 8.54 9.24 21.60
CA PRO A 152 8.20 10.64 21.39
C PRO A 152 6.92 11.01 22.16
N ARG A 153 6.97 12.08 22.95
CA ARG A 153 5.85 12.55 23.80
C ARG A 153 5.41 13.98 23.51
N SER A 154 6.10 14.66 22.60
CA SER A 154 5.82 16.04 22.23
C SER A 154 6.29 16.35 20.81
N ILE A 155 5.84 17.46 20.23
CA ILE A 155 6.34 17.96 18.94
C ILE A 155 7.86 18.17 18.94
N ASN A 156 8.43 18.51 20.11
CA ASN A 156 9.87 18.71 20.28
C ASN A 156 10.68 17.42 20.19
N ASP A 157 10.03 16.24 20.22
CA ASP A 157 10.67 14.95 19.99
C ASP A 157 10.77 14.60 18.50
N TRP A 158 10.42 15.51 17.60
CA TRP A 158 10.44 15.29 16.15
C TRP A 158 11.38 16.27 15.45
N CYS A 159 11.90 15.84 14.30
CA CYS A 159 12.67 16.62 13.35
C CYS A 159 11.95 16.56 12.00
N PHE A 160 11.89 17.70 11.29
CA PHE A 160 11.02 17.88 10.13
C PHE A 160 11.82 18.27 8.91
N PHE A 161 11.48 17.66 7.79
CA PHE A 161 12.15 17.82 6.51
C PHE A 161 11.12 17.87 5.39
N TYR A 162 11.54 18.39 4.25
CA TYR A 162 10.79 18.18 3.02
C TYR A 162 11.74 17.88 1.87
N SER A 163 11.25 17.11 0.90
CA SER A 163 11.98 16.77 -0.32
C SER A 163 11.07 17.08 -1.52
N ASP A 164 11.55 17.84 -2.49
CA ASP A 164 10.73 18.32 -3.62
C ASP A 164 10.38 17.15 -4.56
N ALA A 165 9.18 16.58 -4.42
CA ALA A 165 8.72 15.43 -5.18
C ALA A 165 8.50 15.77 -6.66
N SER A 166 8.36 17.05 -7.00
CA SER A 166 8.30 17.55 -8.38
C SER A 166 9.67 17.66 -9.06
N LYS A 167 10.81 17.51 -8.36
CA LYS A 167 12.12 17.44 -9.01
C LYS A 167 12.43 16.08 -9.63
N PHE A 168 13.23 16.09 -10.70
CA PHE A 168 13.93 14.92 -11.23
C PHE A 168 15.34 15.32 -11.66
N GLY A 169 16.35 14.89 -10.90
CA GLY A 169 17.72 15.38 -11.08
C GLY A 169 17.78 16.90 -10.83
N THR A 170 18.30 17.66 -11.79
CA THR A 170 18.31 19.14 -11.72
C THR A 170 17.06 19.79 -12.32
N GLY A 171 16.17 19.02 -12.94
CA GLY A 171 14.96 19.51 -13.59
C GLY A 171 13.77 19.62 -12.62
N GLN A 172 12.87 20.55 -12.93
CA GLN A 172 11.57 20.70 -12.27
C GLN A 172 10.46 20.15 -13.18
N GLU A 173 9.57 19.35 -12.64
CA GLU A 173 8.38 18.85 -13.31
C GLU A 173 7.12 19.37 -12.63
N SER A 174 6.02 19.51 -13.38
CA SER A 174 4.75 20.01 -12.86
C SER A 174 3.81 18.84 -12.51
N PHE A 175 4.26 17.95 -11.62
CA PHE A 175 3.52 16.75 -11.24
C PHE A 175 3.17 16.68 -9.75
N ALA A 176 1.94 16.23 -9.46
CA ALA A 176 1.46 15.90 -8.13
C ALA A 176 1.92 14.48 -7.77
N ALA A 177 2.58 14.32 -6.63
CA ALA A 177 2.73 13.01 -6.02
C ALA A 177 1.42 12.61 -5.35
N ASP A 178 1.16 11.30 -5.32
CA ASP A 178 0.01 10.68 -4.68
C ASP A 178 0.35 9.20 -4.45
N ARG A 179 -0.29 8.59 -3.47
CA ARG A 179 -0.14 7.16 -3.12
C ARG A 179 1.29 6.76 -2.77
N PRO A 180 1.91 7.42 -1.76
CA PRO A 180 3.25 7.11 -1.34
C PRO A 180 3.36 5.69 -0.79
N SER A 181 4.54 5.11 -0.94
CA SER A 181 4.99 3.97 -0.14
C SER A 181 6.38 4.28 0.40
N MET A 182 6.70 3.70 1.56
CA MET A 182 7.97 3.94 2.23
C MET A 182 8.49 2.68 2.90
N THR A 183 9.77 2.41 2.72
CA THR A 183 10.50 1.40 3.48
C THR A 183 11.87 1.90 3.89
N LEU A 184 12.33 1.38 5.01
CA LEU A 184 13.66 1.58 5.55
C LEU A 184 14.48 0.36 5.15
N ASN A 185 15.70 0.56 4.67
CA ASN A 185 16.67 -0.53 4.68
C ASN A 185 17.56 -0.33 5.92
N PRO A 186 17.35 -1.11 7.00
CA PRO A 186 18.10 -0.93 8.24
C PRO A 186 19.61 -1.07 8.06
N TYR A 187 20.07 -1.64 6.94
CA TYR A 187 21.48 -1.93 6.71
C TYR A 187 22.16 -0.97 5.74
N SER A 188 21.41 -0.28 4.87
CA SER A 188 21.99 0.59 3.84
C SER A 188 21.94 2.10 4.14
N ASP A 189 21.49 2.53 5.33
CA ASP A 189 21.32 3.96 5.68
C ASP A 189 20.43 4.73 4.67
N ILE A 190 19.51 4.03 4.00
CA ILE A 190 18.65 4.59 2.96
C ILE A 190 17.18 4.45 3.33
N LEU A 191 16.45 5.55 3.15
CA LEU A 191 15.01 5.63 3.08
C LEU A 191 14.58 5.54 1.61
N TYR A 192 13.71 4.59 1.29
CA TYR A 192 13.12 4.46 -0.03
C TYR A 192 11.69 4.99 0.00
N ILE A 193 11.37 5.89 -0.91
CA ILE A 193 10.05 6.48 -1.06
C ILE A 193 9.59 6.24 -2.49
N THR A 194 8.41 5.69 -2.70
CA THR A 194 7.77 5.64 -4.01
C THR A 194 6.50 6.48 -4.01
N ALA A 195 6.08 6.94 -5.19
CA ALA A 195 4.79 7.60 -5.38
C ALA A 195 4.37 7.49 -6.85
N ASN A 196 3.07 7.55 -7.10
CA ASN A 196 2.56 7.81 -8.44
C ASN A 196 2.65 9.31 -8.71
N MET A 197 3.10 9.68 -9.91
CA MET A 197 3.16 11.07 -10.36
C MET A 197 2.02 11.35 -11.34
N TYR A 198 1.22 12.37 -11.06
CA TYR A 198 0.07 12.81 -11.85
C TYR A 198 0.27 14.22 -12.38
N THR A 199 -0.38 14.59 -13.48
CA THR A 199 -0.40 15.99 -13.95
C THR A 199 -1.01 16.93 -12.91
N HIS A 200 -0.39 18.11 -12.72
CA HIS A 200 -1.10 19.23 -12.11
C HIS A 200 -1.95 19.91 -13.20
N ASP A 201 -3.23 19.53 -13.33
CA ASP A 201 -4.16 20.24 -14.20
C ASP A 201 -5.22 20.98 -13.37
N ALA A 202 -5.40 22.27 -13.66
CA ALA A 202 -6.46 23.11 -13.12
C ALA A 202 -7.88 22.59 -13.46
N SER A 203 -8.00 21.69 -14.44
CA SER A 203 -9.25 21.01 -14.80
C SER A 203 -9.63 19.85 -13.87
N ASN A 204 -8.81 19.52 -12.86
CA ASN A 204 -8.98 18.40 -11.93
C ASN A 204 -8.89 16.99 -12.55
N LEU A 205 -8.39 16.85 -13.77
CA LEU A 205 -8.08 15.54 -14.36
C LEU A 205 -6.62 15.18 -14.08
N LEU A 206 -6.38 14.60 -12.90
CA LEU A 206 -5.08 14.02 -12.54
C LEU A 206 -4.79 12.82 -13.46
N GLU A 207 -3.99 13.02 -14.50
CA GLU A 207 -3.57 11.95 -15.41
C GLU A 207 -2.26 11.34 -14.92
N PHE A 208 -2.28 10.03 -14.70
CA PHE A 208 -1.09 9.28 -14.31
C PHE A 208 0.02 9.40 -15.37
N GLN A 209 1.23 9.75 -14.94
CA GLN A 209 2.39 9.90 -15.81
C GLN A 209 3.37 8.72 -15.64
N TYR A 210 3.82 8.47 -14.41
CA TYR A 210 4.75 7.39 -14.10
C TYR A 210 4.82 7.15 -12.58
N SER A 211 5.39 6.00 -12.17
CA SER A 211 5.77 5.76 -10.76
C SER A 211 7.20 6.24 -10.51
N LYS A 212 7.40 7.05 -9.47
CA LYS A 212 8.71 7.55 -9.01
C LYS A 212 9.24 6.67 -7.88
N LEU A 213 10.55 6.49 -7.85
CA LEU A 213 11.30 6.04 -6.68
C LEU A 213 12.30 7.14 -6.30
N ARG A 214 12.33 7.53 -5.03
CA ARG A 214 13.31 8.42 -4.43
C ARG A 214 14.06 7.70 -3.31
N THR A 215 15.36 7.97 -3.22
CA THR A 215 16.20 7.52 -2.11
C THR A 215 16.74 8.72 -1.34
N LEU A 216 16.68 8.64 -0.01
CA LEU A 216 17.23 9.63 0.92
C LEU A 216 18.16 8.94 1.92
N LYS A 217 19.19 9.63 2.41
CA LYS A 217 20.05 9.11 3.48
C LYS A 217 19.38 9.29 4.84
N LEU A 218 19.27 8.21 5.61
CA LEU A 218 18.71 8.25 6.97
C LEU A 218 19.60 9.05 7.91
N SER A 219 20.92 8.94 7.79
CA SER A 219 21.88 9.74 8.57
C SER A 219 21.64 11.25 8.46
N THR A 220 21.31 11.77 7.27
CA THR A 220 20.91 13.17 7.09
C THR A 220 19.64 13.48 7.89
N LEU A 221 18.63 12.62 7.82
CA LEU A 221 17.35 12.79 8.51
C LEU A 221 17.43 12.62 10.05
N TYR A 222 18.50 11.99 10.56
CA TYR A 222 18.67 11.72 11.99
C TYR A 222 19.62 12.67 12.70
N ASN A 223 20.56 13.27 11.97
CA ASN A 223 21.57 14.17 12.53
C ASN A 223 21.15 15.64 12.43
N ASP A 224 20.38 16.03 11.42
CA ASP A 224 20.03 17.43 11.16
C ASP A 224 18.62 17.74 11.67
N CYS A 225 18.47 18.25 12.90
CA CYS A 225 17.16 18.61 13.42
C CYS A 225 16.80 20.07 13.11
N GLY A 226 16.24 20.29 11.92
CA GLY A 226 15.67 21.58 11.51
C GLY A 226 14.94 21.48 10.17
N PRO A 227 14.00 22.40 9.87
CA PRO A 227 13.26 22.42 8.62
C PRO A 227 14.23 22.62 7.45
N THR A 228 14.58 21.52 6.80
CA THR A 228 15.64 21.49 5.79
C THR A 228 15.13 20.78 4.54
N ILE A 229 15.47 21.34 3.38
CA ILE A 229 15.30 20.64 2.11
C ILE A 229 16.29 19.49 2.09
N VAL A 230 15.79 18.28 1.94
CA VAL A 230 16.64 17.11 1.76
C VAL A 230 16.57 16.69 0.31
N GLU A 231 17.70 16.80 -0.37
CA GLU A 231 17.86 16.31 -1.73
C GLU A 231 18.02 14.79 -1.74
N GLY A 232 17.44 14.15 -2.75
CA GLY A 232 17.48 12.69 -2.93
C GLY A 232 17.94 12.30 -4.32
N THR A 233 18.15 11.01 -4.53
CA THR A 233 18.30 10.46 -5.89
C THR A 233 16.95 9.96 -6.38
N ASP A 234 16.54 10.41 -7.56
CA ASP A 234 15.31 10.01 -8.22
C ASP A 234 15.52 8.97 -9.32
N PHE A 235 14.54 8.09 -9.45
CA PHE A 235 14.42 7.09 -10.50
C PHE A 235 12.98 7.11 -11.05
N LYS A 236 12.85 6.94 -12.37
CA LYS A 236 11.56 6.86 -13.08
C LYS A 236 11.73 6.04 -14.36
N GLY A 237 10.63 5.89 -15.11
CA GLY A 237 10.63 5.16 -16.38
C GLY A 237 10.66 3.64 -16.20
N PHE A 238 10.19 3.15 -15.05
CA PHE A 238 10.05 1.73 -14.80
C PHE A 238 8.97 1.13 -15.70
N THR A 239 9.28 0.00 -16.32
CA THR A 239 8.36 -0.74 -17.18
C THR A 239 8.34 -2.22 -16.82
N HIS A 240 7.19 -2.84 -17.09
CA HIS A 240 7.04 -4.28 -17.07
C HIS A 240 7.70 -4.93 -18.29
N GLU A 241 7.73 -6.27 -18.34
CA GLU A 241 8.39 -7.02 -19.42
C GLU A 241 7.83 -6.73 -20.81
N ASN A 242 6.55 -6.41 -20.90
CA ASN A 242 5.86 -6.04 -22.13
C ASN A 242 5.92 -4.52 -22.42
N ASN A 243 6.85 -3.80 -21.78
CA ASN A 243 7.02 -2.35 -21.88
C ASN A 243 5.83 -1.51 -21.39
N LEU A 244 4.85 -2.11 -20.70
CA LEU A 244 3.80 -1.34 -20.06
C LEU A 244 4.38 -0.50 -18.91
N PRO A 245 3.89 0.74 -18.69
CA PRO A 245 4.35 1.58 -17.60
C PRO A 245 3.95 0.98 -16.26
N VAL A 246 4.87 1.06 -15.30
CA VAL A 246 4.63 0.64 -13.92
C VAL A 246 3.70 1.62 -13.22
N PHE A 247 2.64 1.11 -12.60
CA PHE A 247 1.68 1.82 -11.77
C PHE A 247 1.67 1.27 -10.34
N ASN A 248 1.51 2.16 -9.35
CA ASN A 248 1.40 1.80 -7.94
C ASN A 248 2.60 0.93 -7.49
N MET A 249 3.80 1.48 -7.66
CA MET A 249 5.00 0.84 -7.11
C MET A 249 4.98 0.89 -5.59
N GLN A 250 4.83 -0.25 -4.94
CA GLN A 250 4.91 -0.38 -3.49
C GLN A 250 6.33 -0.77 -3.06
N THR A 251 6.78 -0.17 -1.98
CA THR A 251 7.99 -0.65 -1.30
C THR A 251 7.69 -1.98 -0.62
N VAL A 252 8.66 -2.90 -0.66
CA VAL A 252 8.58 -4.17 0.07
C VAL A 252 9.29 -3.98 1.41
N HIS A 253 8.52 -3.99 2.49
CA HIS A 253 9.04 -3.82 3.85
C HIS A 253 9.89 -5.01 4.27
N ARG A 254 11.04 -4.80 4.89
CA ARG A 254 11.91 -5.88 5.34
C ARG A 254 12.65 -5.51 6.61
N THR A 255 12.99 -6.50 7.42
CA THR A 255 13.72 -6.31 8.69
C THR A 255 15.12 -6.93 8.68
N ASP A 256 15.44 -7.68 7.63
CA ASP A 256 16.68 -8.44 7.45
C ASP A 256 17.60 -7.82 6.38
N ASP A 257 18.84 -8.29 6.34
CA ASP A 257 19.90 -7.81 5.45
C ASP A 257 19.63 -8.14 3.98
N GLY A 258 19.89 -7.19 3.07
CA GLY A 258 19.92 -7.45 1.63
C GLY A 258 19.41 -6.29 0.76
N PRO A 259 19.10 -6.57 -0.52
CA PRO A 259 18.60 -5.55 -1.44
C PRO A 259 17.24 -4.98 -1.03
N ALA A 260 16.96 -3.75 -1.43
CA ALA A 260 15.60 -3.23 -1.37
C ALA A 260 14.78 -3.87 -2.50
N TYR A 261 13.53 -4.25 -2.20
CA TYR A 261 12.60 -4.74 -3.21
C TYR A 261 11.43 -3.77 -3.37
N PHE A 262 10.88 -3.75 -4.57
CA PHE A 262 9.67 -3.01 -4.92
C PHE A 262 8.78 -3.94 -5.74
N ILE A 263 7.47 -3.83 -5.56
CA ILE A 263 6.51 -4.62 -6.32
C ILE A 263 5.52 -3.65 -6.96
N ALA A 264 5.15 -3.92 -8.21
CA ALA A 264 4.27 -3.01 -8.92
C ALA A 264 3.39 -3.72 -9.94
N THR A 265 2.29 -3.04 -10.28
CA THR A 265 1.23 -3.51 -11.18
C THR A 265 1.08 -2.58 -12.37
N VAL A 266 0.19 -2.95 -13.30
CA VAL A 266 -0.29 -2.09 -14.38
C VAL A 266 -1.59 -1.42 -13.93
N ASN A 267 -1.86 -0.20 -14.40
CA ASN A 267 -3.14 0.44 -14.17
C ASN A 267 -4.27 -0.29 -14.92
N GLY A 268 -5.34 -0.70 -14.21
CA GLY A 268 -6.51 -1.35 -14.80
C GLY A 268 -6.45 -2.89 -14.78
N THR A 269 -6.82 -3.51 -15.90
CA THR A 269 -6.89 -4.97 -16.06
C THR A 269 -5.59 -5.51 -16.64
N SER A 270 -4.96 -6.46 -15.97
CA SER A 270 -3.73 -7.09 -16.45
C SER A 270 -3.49 -8.42 -15.76
N ASN A 271 -2.46 -9.13 -16.19
CA ASN A 271 -1.86 -10.30 -15.55
C ASN A 271 -0.34 -10.09 -15.39
N VAL A 272 0.09 -8.84 -15.32
CA VAL A 272 1.50 -8.48 -15.27
C VAL A 272 1.81 -7.82 -13.95
N MET A 273 2.82 -8.34 -13.27
CA MET A 273 3.39 -7.76 -12.06
C MET A 273 4.91 -7.85 -12.19
N SER A 274 5.61 -6.86 -11.66
CA SER A 274 7.08 -6.87 -11.67
C SER A 274 7.60 -6.59 -10.29
N ILE A 275 8.65 -7.33 -9.93
CA ILE A 275 9.47 -7.05 -8.76
C ILE A 275 10.72 -6.34 -9.26
N PHE A 276 11.12 -5.27 -8.60
CA PHE A 276 12.38 -4.58 -8.83
C PHE A 276 13.25 -4.78 -7.61
N SER A 277 14.54 -5.00 -7.83
CA SER A 277 15.53 -5.07 -6.75
C SER A 277 16.59 -4.00 -6.92
N LEU A 278 17.01 -3.41 -5.80
CA LEU A 278 18.07 -2.41 -5.76
C LEU A 278 19.10 -2.82 -4.71
N GLU A 279 20.30 -3.16 -5.17
CA GLU A 279 21.44 -3.47 -4.31
C GLU A 279 22.22 -2.20 -4.01
N ASN A 280 22.23 -1.72 -2.76
CA ASN A 280 23.23 -0.77 -2.24
C ASN A 280 23.63 0.43 -3.13
N VAL A 281 22.73 1.08 -3.87
CA VAL A 281 23.13 2.26 -4.64
C VAL A 281 22.24 3.48 -4.46
N ILE A 282 22.95 4.58 -4.20
CA ILE A 282 22.55 5.97 -4.47
C ILE A 282 22.51 6.24 -5.99
N ASN A 283 22.95 5.30 -6.85
CA ASN A 283 22.91 5.36 -8.34
C ASN A 283 22.94 3.96 -9.01
N PRO A 284 21.82 3.43 -9.54
CA PRO A 284 21.96 2.68 -10.79
C PRO A 284 20.82 2.99 -11.80
N PRO A 285 20.98 2.60 -13.09
CA PRO A 285 19.86 2.46 -14.02
C PRO A 285 18.80 1.51 -13.42
N PRO A 286 17.55 1.47 -13.94
CA PRO A 286 16.42 0.91 -13.21
C PRO A 286 16.76 -0.51 -12.74
N GLY A 287 16.68 -0.73 -11.42
CA GLY A 287 17.21 -1.93 -10.75
C GLY A 287 16.77 -3.25 -11.40
N THR A 288 17.42 -4.35 -11.03
CA THR A 288 17.16 -5.65 -11.66
C THR A 288 15.68 -6.00 -11.56
N ARG A 289 15.02 -6.03 -12.73
CA ARG A 289 13.62 -6.41 -12.87
C ARG A 289 13.52 -7.93 -12.85
N ILE A 290 12.59 -8.42 -12.03
CA ILE A 290 12.30 -9.83 -11.82
C ILE A 290 10.84 -10.05 -12.26
N PRO A 291 10.57 -10.83 -13.31
CA PRO A 291 9.22 -11.23 -13.65
C PRO A 291 8.55 -12.02 -12.53
N VAL A 292 7.24 -11.83 -12.43
CA VAL A 292 6.36 -12.71 -11.66
C VAL A 292 5.61 -13.58 -12.68
N PRO A 293 6.07 -14.80 -12.99
CA PRO A 293 5.42 -15.65 -13.98
C PRO A 293 4.05 -16.14 -13.47
N ASP A 294 3.18 -16.55 -14.40
CA ASP A 294 1.90 -17.21 -14.12
C ASP A 294 0.96 -16.45 -13.17
N LEU A 295 0.97 -15.12 -13.23
CA LEU A 295 0.01 -14.30 -12.48
C LEU A 295 -1.39 -14.43 -13.12
N PRO A 296 -2.45 -14.74 -12.36
CA PRO A 296 -3.82 -14.64 -12.83
C PRO A 296 -4.18 -13.22 -13.20
N ASN A 297 -5.20 -13.09 -14.03
CA ASN A 297 -5.79 -11.80 -14.33
C ASN A 297 -6.25 -11.11 -13.03
N TYR A 298 -6.03 -9.82 -12.98
CA TYR A 298 -6.57 -8.89 -12.00
C TYR A 298 -7.20 -7.71 -12.75
N ALA A 299 -8.15 -7.04 -12.13
CA ALA A 299 -8.71 -5.78 -12.63
C ALA A 299 -9.05 -4.84 -11.49
N ALA A 300 -9.37 -3.60 -11.88
CA ALA A 300 -9.72 -2.56 -10.93
C ALA A 300 -10.86 -3.08 -10.05
N THR A 301 -10.71 -2.86 -8.75
CA THR A 301 -11.73 -3.20 -7.77
C THR A 301 -13.06 -2.54 -8.14
N ILE A 302 -14.15 -3.06 -7.58
CA ILE A 302 -15.48 -2.48 -7.73
C ILE A 302 -15.92 -1.78 -6.45
N SER A 303 -16.94 -0.94 -6.54
CA SER A 303 -17.60 -0.40 -5.35
C SER A 303 -18.11 -1.54 -4.47
N ILE A 304 -17.85 -1.45 -3.17
CA ILE A 304 -18.22 -2.48 -2.19
C ILE A 304 -19.65 -2.28 -1.73
N ARG A 305 -20.39 -3.36 -1.53
CA ARG A 305 -21.79 -3.33 -1.10
C ARG A 305 -21.86 -3.25 0.42
N GLN A 306 -22.81 -2.46 0.90
CA GLN A 306 -23.20 -2.39 2.30
C GLN A 306 -24.74 -2.31 2.37
N PRO A 307 -25.37 -2.45 3.55
CA PRO A 307 -26.78 -2.13 3.68
C PRO A 307 -27.04 -0.70 3.20
N GLY A 308 -28.08 -0.50 2.41
CA GLY A 308 -28.44 0.82 1.88
C GLY A 308 -27.68 1.27 0.62
N GLY A 309 -26.72 0.52 0.09
CA GLY A 309 -26.16 0.80 -1.24
C GLY A 309 -24.71 0.40 -1.47
N LEU A 310 -24.03 1.16 -2.34
CA LEU A 310 -22.63 0.96 -2.72
C LEU A 310 -21.73 2.02 -2.08
N LEU A 311 -20.54 1.61 -1.67
CA LEU A 311 -19.44 2.45 -1.25
C LEU A 311 -18.38 2.47 -2.35
N SER A 312 -17.95 3.65 -2.78
CA SER A 312 -16.86 3.78 -3.72
C SER A 312 -15.58 3.20 -3.12
N ASN A 313 -14.96 2.30 -3.87
CA ASN A 313 -13.65 1.76 -3.57
C ASN A 313 -12.64 2.31 -4.60
N LYS A 314 -11.63 3.02 -4.11
CA LYS A 314 -10.63 3.71 -4.95
C LYS A 314 -9.36 2.90 -5.17
N SER A 315 -9.28 1.64 -4.70
CA SER A 315 -8.03 0.90 -4.69
C SER A 315 -7.54 0.38 -6.05
N GLN A 316 -8.21 0.66 -7.18
CA GLN A 316 -7.67 0.58 -8.56
C GLN A 316 -6.67 -0.57 -8.90
N SER A 317 -6.91 -1.82 -8.47
CA SER A 317 -6.00 -2.98 -8.65
C SER A 317 -4.65 -2.90 -7.92
N MET A 318 -4.54 -2.06 -6.90
CA MET A 318 -3.26 -1.73 -6.30
C MET A 318 -2.73 -2.82 -5.39
N ILE A 319 -1.41 -2.96 -5.37
CA ILE A 319 -0.75 -3.57 -4.22
C ILE A 319 -0.92 -2.60 -3.05
N MET A 320 -1.49 -3.09 -1.96
CA MET A 320 -1.77 -2.28 -0.79
C MET A 320 -0.61 -2.31 0.19
N GLN A 321 0.04 -3.47 0.31
CA GLN A 321 1.20 -3.67 1.16
C GLN A 321 2.03 -4.86 0.66
N ALA A 322 3.35 -4.81 0.89
CA ALA A 322 4.25 -5.92 0.63
C ALA A 322 5.37 -6.00 1.68
N GLU A 323 5.80 -7.23 1.98
CA GLU A 323 6.88 -7.52 2.92
C GLU A 323 7.83 -8.59 2.38
N TYR A 324 9.13 -8.48 2.64
CA TYR A 324 10.12 -9.51 2.41
C TYR A 324 10.41 -10.20 3.74
N ARG A 325 10.15 -11.50 3.79
CA ARG A 325 10.27 -12.29 5.01
C ARG A 325 10.59 -13.74 4.70
N ASN A 326 11.58 -14.29 5.40
CA ASN A 326 11.93 -15.71 5.35
C ASN A 326 12.17 -16.22 3.92
N GLY A 327 12.87 -15.43 3.10
CA GLY A 327 13.18 -15.77 1.71
C GLY A 327 12.04 -15.57 0.71
N ALA A 328 10.93 -14.95 1.10
CA ALA A 328 9.78 -14.71 0.23
C ALA A 328 9.34 -13.24 0.24
N ILE A 329 8.86 -12.75 -0.91
CA ILE A 329 8.06 -11.52 -0.98
C ILE A 329 6.60 -11.89 -0.82
N TRP A 330 5.97 -11.28 0.17
CA TRP A 330 4.56 -11.34 0.43
C TRP A 330 3.94 -10.04 -0.03
N ALA A 331 2.80 -10.11 -0.72
CA ALA A 331 2.08 -8.92 -1.13
C ALA A 331 0.58 -9.16 -1.02
N ILE A 332 -0.18 -8.10 -0.76
CA ILE A 332 -1.64 -8.12 -0.79
C ILE A 332 -2.14 -7.06 -1.77
N GLN A 333 -3.09 -7.46 -2.60
CA GLN A 333 -3.67 -6.64 -3.65
C GLN A 333 -5.18 -6.56 -3.47
N ASP A 334 -5.73 -5.37 -3.63
CA ASP A 334 -7.15 -5.20 -3.82
C ASP A 334 -7.49 -5.41 -5.30
N THR A 335 -8.45 -6.28 -5.61
CA THR A 335 -8.84 -6.55 -6.98
C THR A 335 -10.31 -6.95 -7.09
N LYS A 336 -10.82 -6.97 -8.32
CA LYS A 336 -12.09 -7.59 -8.63
C LYS A 336 -11.94 -9.11 -8.68
N ASP A 337 -12.92 -9.83 -8.12
CA ASP A 337 -12.97 -11.28 -8.21
C ASP A 337 -13.22 -11.74 -9.66
N HIS A 338 -12.20 -12.22 -10.38
CA HIS A 338 -12.36 -12.73 -11.75
C HIS A 338 -12.72 -14.22 -11.81
N ASP A 339 -12.22 -15.01 -10.86
CA ASP A 339 -12.22 -16.47 -10.96
C ASP A 339 -13.59 -17.09 -10.61
N PHE A 340 -14.51 -16.30 -10.03
CA PHE A 340 -15.80 -16.80 -9.52
C PHE A 340 -17.03 -15.99 -9.99
N GLY A 341 -16.95 -15.39 -11.17
CA GLY A 341 -18.12 -14.74 -11.81
C GLY A 341 -18.22 -13.22 -11.63
N GLY A 342 -17.17 -12.53 -11.17
CA GLY A 342 -16.99 -11.13 -11.55
C GLY A 342 -17.82 -10.08 -10.80
N VAL A 343 -18.32 -10.34 -9.59
CA VAL A 343 -19.28 -9.40 -8.94
C VAL A 343 -18.88 -8.88 -7.57
N ASN A 344 -17.75 -9.30 -7.01
CA ASN A 344 -17.31 -8.89 -5.68
C ASN A 344 -15.96 -8.17 -5.73
N ALA A 345 -15.74 -7.25 -4.79
CA ALA A 345 -14.39 -6.81 -4.44
C ALA A 345 -13.69 -7.90 -3.62
N SER A 346 -12.41 -8.09 -3.86
CA SER A 346 -11.59 -9.13 -3.24
C SER A 346 -10.24 -8.60 -2.80
N VAL A 347 -9.66 -9.28 -1.81
CA VAL A 347 -8.24 -9.15 -1.49
C VAL A 347 -7.52 -10.44 -1.89
N ARG A 348 -6.37 -10.30 -2.54
CA ARG A 348 -5.54 -11.42 -3.01
C ARG A 348 -4.15 -11.32 -2.42
N VAL A 349 -3.68 -12.42 -1.85
CA VAL A 349 -2.33 -12.53 -1.28
C VAL A 349 -1.43 -13.31 -2.22
N TYR A 350 -0.21 -12.80 -2.39
CA TYR A 350 0.86 -13.41 -3.15
C TYR A 350 2.02 -13.77 -2.22
N LYS A 351 2.60 -14.96 -2.38
CA LYS A 351 3.90 -15.36 -1.81
C LYS A 351 4.83 -15.75 -2.95
N TYR A 352 5.90 -14.98 -3.14
CA TYR A 352 6.88 -15.18 -4.21
C TYR A 352 8.25 -15.58 -3.63
N THR A 353 8.78 -16.73 -4.05
CA THR A 353 10.05 -17.30 -3.56
C THR A 353 11.12 -17.40 -4.67
N GLY A 354 11.00 -16.61 -5.75
CA GLY A 354 11.86 -16.71 -6.93
C GLY A 354 11.32 -17.60 -8.06
N THR A 355 10.15 -18.21 -7.86
CA THR A 355 9.41 -19.03 -8.85
C THR A 355 8.00 -18.46 -9.04
N ALA A 356 7.13 -19.13 -9.81
CA ALA A 356 5.72 -18.76 -9.88
C ALA A 356 5.15 -18.54 -8.46
N PRO A 357 4.45 -17.41 -8.22
CA PRO A 357 3.97 -17.07 -6.89
C PRO A 357 2.90 -18.07 -6.44
N THR A 358 2.96 -18.48 -5.18
CA THR A 358 1.81 -19.11 -4.52
C THR A 358 0.79 -18.02 -4.23
N GLN A 359 -0.48 -18.31 -4.45
CA GLN A 359 -1.54 -17.32 -4.30
C GLN A 359 -2.65 -17.85 -3.40
N VAL A 360 -3.18 -16.96 -2.58
CA VAL A 360 -4.36 -17.22 -1.76
C VAL A 360 -5.30 -16.04 -1.96
N GLN A 361 -6.42 -16.28 -2.61
CA GLN A 361 -7.52 -15.31 -2.63
C GLN A 361 -8.39 -15.55 -1.41
N TYR A 362 -8.62 -14.49 -0.62
CA TYR A 362 -9.42 -14.64 0.59
C TYR A 362 -10.90 -14.53 0.30
N ARG A 363 -11.68 -15.49 0.79
CA ARG A 363 -13.14 -15.53 0.69
C ARG A 363 -13.72 -16.44 1.77
N GLU A 364 -14.75 -15.97 2.46
CA GLU A 364 -15.57 -16.78 3.36
C GLU A 364 -16.86 -17.27 2.71
N ASP A 365 -17.45 -16.46 1.84
CA ASP A 365 -18.78 -16.69 1.27
C ASP A 365 -19.00 -16.00 -0.09
N ASN A 366 -20.04 -16.44 -0.80
CA ASN A 366 -20.53 -15.79 -2.01
C ASN A 366 -21.35 -14.56 -1.64
N GLY A 367 -20.98 -13.38 -2.14
CA GLY A 367 -21.77 -12.14 -1.99
C GLY A 367 -21.26 -11.17 -0.93
N THR A 368 -20.09 -11.44 -0.37
CA THR A 368 -19.34 -10.52 0.48
C THR A 368 -18.23 -9.86 -0.31
N ASP A 369 -18.01 -8.58 -0.02
CA ASP A 369 -16.93 -7.77 -0.55
C ASP A 369 -15.79 -7.64 0.47
N TYR A 370 -14.56 -7.72 -0.05
CA TYR A 370 -13.33 -7.56 0.71
C TYR A 370 -12.52 -6.42 0.10
N SER A 371 -11.98 -5.54 0.93
CA SER A 371 -11.22 -4.37 0.46
C SER A 371 -10.18 -3.90 1.48
N PHE A 372 -9.24 -3.08 1.02
CA PHE A 372 -8.17 -2.48 1.80
C PHE A 372 -7.35 -3.54 2.54
N GLY A 373 -6.93 -4.57 1.81
CA GLY A 373 -6.11 -5.63 2.38
C GLY A 373 -4.77 -5.09 2.89
N ALA A 374 -4.33 -5.57 4.04
CA ALA A 374 -3.02 -5.33 4.61
C ALA A 374 -2.38 -6.67 5.00
N ILE A 375 -1.05 -6.79 4.90
CA ILE A 375 -0.33 -8.04 5.22
C ILE A 375 0.95 -7.76 6.02
N ALA A 376 1.19 -8.59 7.03
CA ALA A 376 2.43 -8.60 7.79
C ALA A 376 2.90 -10.04 8.04
N VAL A 377 4.21 -10.25 8.05
CA VAL A 377 4.83 -11.56 8.27
C VAL A 377 5.90 -11.44 9.34
N ASN A 378 5.86 -12.34 10.32
CA ASN A 378 6.82 -12.34 11.42
C ASN A 378 8.01 -13.28 11.15
N LYS A 379 8.96 -13.34 12.09
CA LYS A 379 10.16 -14.20 11.98
C LYS A 379 9.88 -15.70 11.98
N ASN A 380 8.66 -16.13 12.31
CA ASN A 380 8.27 -17.54 12.38
C ASN A 380 7.55 -18.01 11.10
N ASP A 381 7.61 -17.22 10.02
CA ASP A 381 6.86 -17.43 8.77
C ASP A 381 5.33 -17.49 8.96
N GLN A 382 4.85 -16.81 10.00
CA GLN A 382 3.42 -16.62 10.22
C GLN A 382 3.01 -15.31 9.55
N ALA A 383 2.01 -15.39 8.68
CA ALA A 383 1.50 -14.26 7.92
C ALA A 383 0.07 -13.96 8.36
N LEU A 384 -0.16 -12.71 8.75
CA LEU A 384 -1.47 -12.21 9.14
C LEU A 384 -1.92 -11.19 8.10
N ILE A 385 -3.18 -11.29 7.71
CA ILE A 385 -3.85 -10.29 6.88
C ILE A 385 -4.94 -9.59 7.68
N ALA A 386 -5.14 -8.31 7.42
CA ALA A 386 -6.29 -7.54 7.87
C ALA A 386 -6.99 -6.95 6.65
N PHE A 387 -8.31 -6.84 6.69
CA PHE A 387 -9.10 -6.31 5.59
C PHE A 387 -10.45 -5.83 6.08
N ASN A 388 -11.11 -5.00 5.27
CA ASN A 388 -12.51 -4.70 5.45
C ASN A 388 -13.39 -5.79 4.84
N ILE A 389 -14.54 -6.01 5.51
CA ILE A 389 -15.59 -6.89 5.04
C ILE A 389 -16.91 -6.13 4.99
N SER A 390 -17.69 -6.30 3.92
CA SER A 390 -19.04 -5.73 3.81
C SER A 390 -19.94 -6.57 2.90
N SER A 391 -21.25 -6.43 3.06
CA SER A 391 -22.22 -7.07 2.17
C SER A 391 -23.55 -6.31 2.20
N PRO A 392 -24.52 -6.61 1.33
CA PRO A 392 -25.86 -6.01 1.42
C PRO A 392 -26.56 -6.16 2.78
N THR A 393 -26.12 -7.11 3.62
CA THR A 393 -26.67 -7.36 4.97
C THR A 393 -25.68 -7.06 6.10
N ARG A 394 -24.45 -6.66 5.78
CA ARG A 394 -23.38 -6.42 6.76
C ARG A 394 -22.73 -5.06 6.51
N ASN A 395 -22.85 -4.19 7.51
CA ASN A 395 -22.11 -2.93 7.56
C ASN A 395 -20.61 -3.19 7.55
N ILE A 396 -19.87 -2.28 6.93
CA ILE A 396 -18.43 -2.45 6.75
C ILE A 396 -17.67 -2.46 8.08
N GLY A 397 -16.94 -3.55 8.31
CA GLY A 397 -16.17 -3.81 9.53
C GLY A 397 -14.78 -4.32 9.24
N ILE A 398 -14.01 -4.58 10.30
CA ILE A 398 -12.60 -5.00 10.25
C ILE A 398 -12.53 -6.46 10.62
N ARG A 399 -11.89 -7.25 9.76
CA ARG A 399 -11.54 -8.64 10.03
C ARG A 399 -10.06 -8.87 9.79
N TYR A 400 -9.59 -9.99 10.32
CA TYR A 400 -8.23 -10.43 10.14
C TYR A 400 -8.19 -11.96 10.08
N ALA A 401 -7.19 -12.49 9.38
CA ALA A 401 -6.96 -13.93 9.29
C ALA A 401 -5.46 -14.21 9.34
N ASP A 402 -5.08 -15.29 10.01
CA ASP A 402 -3.85 -15.99 9.60
C ASP A 402 -4.14 -16.62 8.24
N ILE A 403 -3.19 -16.56 7.30
CA ILE A 403 -3.36 -17.16 5.98
C ILE A 403 -3.80 -18.63 6.10
N ALA A 404 -3.40 -19.36 7.13
CA ALA A 404 -3.81 -20.76 7.35
C ALA A 404 -5.14 -20.94 8.12
N SER A 405 -5.86 -19.87 8.47
CA SER A 405 -7.04 -19.89 9.34
C SER A 405 -8.31 -19.31 8.70
N VAL A 406 -9.45 -19.45 9.39
CA VAL A 406 -10.66 -18.64 9.14
C VAL A 406 -10.46 -17.23 9.68
N SER A 407 -11.13 -16.21 9.11
CA SER A 407 -10.99 -14.86 9.66
C SER A 407 -11.83 -14.69 10.91
N ALA A 408 -11.44 -13.76 11.77
CA ALA A 408 -12.22 -13.34 12.91
C ALA A 408 -12.50 -11.83 12.84
N ASP A 409 -13.57 -11.40 13.52
CA ASP A 409 -13.87 -9.99 13.68
C ASP A 409 -12.84 -9.33 14.60
N VAL A 410 -12.24 -8.23 14.12
CA VAL A 410 -11.55 -7.26 14.97
C VAL A 410 -12.57 -6.26 15.51
N LYS A 411 -13.41 -5.73 14.62
CA LYS A 411 -14.42 -4.72 14.93
C LYS A 411 -15.56 -4.75 13.91
N PRO A 412 -16.79 -5.10 14.29
CA PRO A 412 -17.91 -5.06 13.37
C PRO A 412 -18.28 -3.62 12.98
N GLY A 413 -18.83 -3.45 11.78
CA GLY A 413 -19.51 -2.22 11.39
C GLY A 413 -20.83 -2.06 12.13
N LEU A 414 -21.09 -0.86 12.65
CA LEU A 414 -22.21 -0.55 13.53
C LEU A 414 -23.35 0.20 12.81
N ALA A 415 -23.07 0.84 11.68
CA ALA A 415 -24.07 1.53 10.87
C ALA A 415 -23.70 1.50 9.40
N VAL A 416 -24.62 1.95 8.55
CA VAL A 416 -24.33 2.25 7.15
C VAL A 416 -23.37 3.44 7.11
N SER A 417 -22.27 3.31 6.38
CA SER A 417 -21.38 4.44 6.13
C SER A 417 -22.09 5.46 5.24
N PRO A 418 -22.21 6.74 5.64
CA PRO A 418 -22.80 7.77 4.80
C PRO A 418 -21.79 8.36 3.82
N SER A 419 -20.49 8.08 4.02
CA SER A 419 -19.48 8.52 3.08
C SER A 419 -19.60 7.74 1.79
N GLN A 420 -19.59 8.43 0.64
CA GLN A 420 -19.50 7.77 -0.65
C GLN A 420 -18.12 7.13 -0.88
N THR A 421 -17.09 7.51 -0.11
CA THR A 421 -15.72 6.97 -0.22
C THR A 421 -15.26 6.40 1.12
N TRP A 422 -14.82 5.14 1.15
CA TRP A 422 -14.50 4.44 2.40
C TRP A 422 -13.10 4.74 2.95
N GLY A 423 -12.13 5.01 2.08
CA GLY A 423 -10.71 5.19 2.42
C GLY A 423 -9.84 4.74 1.26
N ASP A 424 -8.53 4.94 1.38
CA ASP A 424 -7.53 4.44 0.42
C ASP A 424 -6.57 3.43 1.06
N TYR A 425 -6.43 3.41 2.40
CA TYR A 425 -5.43 2.59 3.10
C TYR A 425 -5.95 1.95 4.38
N ALA A 426 -5.35 0.80 4.69
CA ALA A 426 -5.33 0.18 6.00
C ALA A 426 -3.99 -0.53 6.17
N LEU A 427 -3.58 -0.77 7.42
CA LEU A 427 -2.26 -1.32 7.66
C LEU A 427 -2.25 -2.34 8.80
N ILE A 428 -1.46 -3.39 8.58
CA ILE A 428 -0.99 -4.28 9.62
C ILE A 428 0.54 -4.22 9.63
N ALA A 429 1.14 -4.25 10.81
CA ALA A 429 2.59 -4.25 10.95
C ALA A 429 3.03 -5.29 11.97
N THR A 430 4.14 -5.97 11.70
CA THR A 430 4.80 -6.81 12.69
C THR A 430 5.36 -5.92 13.81
N ASP A 431 5.14 -6.32 15.06
CA ASP A 431 5.70 -5.65 16.24
C ASP A 431 7.24 -5.65 16.20
N SER A 432 7.86 -4.69 16.86
CA SER A 432 9.30 -4.67 17.15
C SER A 432 9.88 -5.97 17.75
N ASN A 433 9.09 -6.74 18.52
CA ASN A 433 9.49 -8.05 19.07
C ASN A 433 9.49 -9.17 18.02
N ASP A 434 8.93 -8.86 16.85
CA ASP A 434 8.97 -9.65 15.65
C ASP A 434 8.21 -10.99 15.77
N ILE A 435 7.18 -10.97 16.60
CA ILE A 435 6.30 -12.10 16.92
C ILE A 435 4.84 -11.65 16.79
N ASP A 436 4.50 -10.54 17.44
CA ASP A 436 3.15 -10.01 17.49
C ASP A 436 2.84 -9.14 16.27
N PHE A 437 1.56 -8.87 16.05
CA PHE A 437 1.07 -8.01 14.99
C PHE A 437 0.25 -6.86 15.56
N TRP A 438 0.27 -5.72 14.88
CA TRP A 438 -0.58 -4.57 15.13
C TRP A 438 -1.41 -4.25 13.90
N ILE A 439 -2.70 -4.09 14.09
CA ILE A 439 -3.69 -3.75 13.06
C ILE A 439 -4.19 -2.35 13.35
N VAL A 440 -4.19 -1.49 12.34
CA VAL A 440 -4.97 -0.24 12.32
C VAL A 440 -5.87 -0.26 11.10
N HIS A 441 -7.17 -0.06 11.32
CA HIS A 441 -8.13 -0.15 10.23
C HIS A 441 -9.39 0.68 10.52
N LEU A 442 -10.15 0.89 9.45
CA LEU A 442 -11.42 1.61 9.41
C LEU A 442 -12.62 0.70 9.64
N TYR A 443 -13.61 1.15 10.40
CA TYR A 443 -14.91 0.49 10.53
C TYR A 443 -16.04 1.52 10.49
N ALA A 444 -17.26 1.09 10.13
CA ALA A 444 -18.41 1.99 10.19
C ALA A 444 -18.85 2.13 11.64
N LYS A 445 -18.71 3.32 12.20
CA LYS A 445 -19.15 3.64 13.56
C LYS A 445 -20.65 3.89 13.59
N ALA A 446 -21.23 3.90 14.79
CA ALA A 446 -22.61 4.32 14.97
C ALA A 446 -22.81 5.77 14.46
N ASN A 447 -24.06 6.16 14.21
CA ASN A 447 -24.45 7.49 13.71
C ASN A 447 -23.93 7.84 12.31
N GLY A 448 -23.42 6.86 11.56
CA GLY A 448 -22.86 7.10 10.23
C GLY A 448 -21.51 7.81 10.27
N GLU A 449 -20.68 7.56 11.27
CA GLU A 449 -19.29 8.02 11.22
C GLU A 449 -18.38 6.89 10.76
N THR A 450 -17.18 7.21 10.29
CA THR A 450 -16.11 6.22 10.18
C THR A 450 -15.32 6.21 11.47
N GLY A 451 -14.81 5.07 11.92
CA GLY A 451 -13.97 4.99 13.12
C GLY A 451 -12.65 4.29 12.82
N ILE A 452 -11.63 4.60 13.63
CA ILE A 452 -10.35 3.90 13.63
C ILE A 452 -10.34 2.90 14.78
N TRP A 453 -9.90 1.69 14.51
CA TRP A 453 -9.70 0.67 15.52
C TRP A 453 -8.26 0.18 15.50
N ILE A 454 -7.69 0.02 16.69
CA ILE A 454 -6.33 -0.48 16.89
C ILE A 454 -6.43 -1.83 17.58
N ALA A 455 -5.75 -2.82 17.04
CA ALA A 455 -5.70 -4.15 17.61
C ALA A 455 -4.27 -4.69 17.63
N SER A 456 -3.96 -5.50 18.64
CA SER A 456 -2.77 -6.34 18.67
C SER A 456 -3.17 -7.80 18.82
N THR A 457 -2.49 -8.68 18.10
CA THR A 457 -2.75 -10.12 18.17
C THR A 457 -1.50 -10.92 17.81
N LYS A 458 -1.60 -12.23 17.99
CA LYS A 458 -0.65 -13.24 17.54
C LYS A 458 -1.28 -14.04 16.42
N ALA A 459 -0.46 -14.52 15.49
CA ALA A 459 -0.92 -15.55 14.57
C ALA A 459 -1.35 -16.82 15.34
N ALA A 460 -2.32 -17.56 14.79
CA ALA A 460 -2.66 -18.86 15.33
C ALA A 460 -1.40 -19.75 15.27
N SER A 461 -1.17 -20.60 16.27
CA SER A 461 0.05 -21.41 16.37
C SER A 461 0.40 -22.13 15.06
N SER A 462 1.64 -21.92 14.57
CA SER A 462 2.38 -22.61 13.50
C SER A 462 1.62 -23.55 12.54
N ALA A 463 0.49 -23.13 11.99
CA ALA A 463 -0.10 -23.80 10.85
C ALA A 463 0.74 -23.42 9.63
N HIS A 464 1.70 -24.28 9.29
CA HIS A 464 2.45 -24.13 8.05
C HIS A 464 1.50 -24.06 6.86
N PHE A 465 1.89 -23.36 5.79
CA PHE A 465 1.23 -23.48 4.49
C PHE A 465 1.16 -24.97 4.11
N ILE A 466 0.04 -25.62 4.39
CA ILE A 466 -0.22 -26.95 3.83
C ILE A 466 -0.61 -26.67 2.39
N TYR A 467 0.40 -26.70 1.52
CA TYR A 467 0.17 -26.84 0.09
C TYR A 467 -0.63 -28.12 -0.07
N LEU A 468 -1.93 -27.98 -0.36
CA LEU A 468 -2.73 -29.11 -0.83
C LEU A 468 -2.36 -29.26 -2.31
N PRO A 469 -1.48 -30.21 -2.69
CA PRO A 469 -1.30 -30.50 -4.10
C PRO A 469 -2.68 -30.84 -4.66
N GLN A 470 -3.02 -30.18 -5.76
CA GLN A 470 -4.25 -30.42 -6.47
C GLN A 470 -4.40 -31.92 -6.73
N LEU A 471 -5.32 -32.58 -6.02
CA LEU A 471 -5.81 -33.88 -6.42
C LEU A 471 -6.69 -33.66 -7.65
N ILE A 472 -6.05 -33.71 -8.81
CA ILE A 472 -6.70 -33.82 -10.11
C ILE A 472 -7.58 -35.08 -10.05
N LYS A 473 -8.89 -34.92 -10.22
CA LYS A 473 -9.77 -35.99 -10.66
C LYS A 473 -10.07 -35.80 -12.14
#